data_AF-A0A923YVR8-F1
#
_entry.id   AF-A0A923YVR8-F1
#
_cell.length_a   1.000
_cell.length_b   1.000
_cell.length_c   1.000
_cell.angle_alpha   90.00
_cell.angle_beta   90.00
_cell.angle_gamma   90.00
#
_symmetry.space_group_name_H-M   'P 1'
#
loop_
_entity.id
_entity.type
_entity.pdbx_description
1 polymer ?
#
loop_
_entity_poly.entity_id
_entity_poly.type
_entity_poly.pdbx_seq_one_letter_code
_entity_poly.pdbx_strand_id
1 'polypeptide(L)'
;MSGFFQKISPVSAVGDVIAYIRAPRPHRLGFLALSAAATFAVFSLITSEKYAGLPKLPEITYFPSFLPGRTDAQIRCENIEATKKARAEEAQDEADDAQVRANYKAMGDALNMDTRKAIERGNAERAEAKRKY
;
A
#
# COMPACT_ATOMS: atom_id res chain seq x y z
N MET A 1 32.07 9.10 11.18
CA MET A 1 31.39 10.38 11.50
C MET A 1 31.94 11.10 12.75
N SER A 2 33.08 10.69 13.35
CA SER A 2 33.56 11.29 14.62
C SER A 2 34.31 12.64 14.47
N GLY A 3 34.99 12.87 13.33
CA GLY A 3 35.91 14.02 13.19
C GLY A 3 35.27 15.39 12.92
N PHE A 4 33.99 15.46 12.55
CA PHE A 4 33.35 16.74 12.20
C PHE A 4 33.07 17.59 13.45
N PHE A 5 32.45 16.99 14.47
CA PHE A 5 32.11 17.67 15.71
C PHE A 5 33.33 17.99 16.58
N GLN A 6 34.44 17.28 16.39
CA GLN A 6 35.69 17.51 17.13
C GLN A 6 36.38 18.83 16.75
N LYS A 7 36.05 19.41 15.58
CA LYS A 7 36.56 20.71 15.11
C LYS A 7 35.61 21.87 15.42
N ILE A 8 34.43 21.60 15.98
CA ILE A 8 33.41 22.61 16.27
C ILE A 8 33.44 22.88 17.78
N SER A 9 33.84 24.10 18.16
CA SER A 9 33.83 24.55 19.55
C SER A 9 32.80 25.68 19.73
N PRO A 10 31.63 25.40 20.33
CA PRO A 10 30.61 26.41 20.60
C PRO A 10 31.12 27.53 21.51
N VAL A 11 31.99 27.17 22.46
CA VAL A 11 32.58 28.12 23.42
C VAL A 11 33.51 29.11 22.70
N SER A 12 34.33 28.60 21.76
CA SER A 12 35.20 29.46 20.95
C SER A 12 34.39 30.42 20.07
N ALA A 13 33.31 29.94 19.46
CA ALA A 13 32.46 30.75 18.60
C ALA A 13 31.80 31.93 19.35
N VAL A 14 31.35 31.72 20.59
CA VAL A 14 30.84 32.81 21.44
C VAL A 14 31.96 33.81 21.77
N GLY A 15 33.17 33.31 22.04
CA GLY A 15 34.35 34.15 22.25
C GLY A 15 34.66 35.06 21.06
N ASP A 16 34.59 34.53 19.84
CA ASP A 16 34.83 35.28 18.60
C ASP A 16 33.81 36.40 18.40
N VAL A 17 32.54 36.17 18.72
CA VAL A 17 31.48 37.20 18.66
C VAL A 17 31.75 38.32 19.66
N ILE A 18 32.11 37.98 20.90
CA ILE A 18 32.45 38.96 21.94
C ILE A 18 33.69 39.76 21.54
N ALA A 19 34.72 39.10 20.99
CA ALA A 19 35.93 39.74 20.51
C ALA A 19 35.62 40.70 19.34
N TYR A 20 34.76 40.31 18.41
CA TYR A 20 34.32 41.16 17.30
C TYR A 20 33.57 42.41 17.78
N ILE A 21 32.67 42.27 18.76
CA ILE A 21 31.92 43.40 19.33
C ILE A 21 32.83 44.38 20.08
N ARG A 22 33.83 43.86 20.80
CA ARG A 22 34.81 44.66 21.55
C ARG A 22 35.87 45.33 20.67
N ALA A 23 36.12 44.81 19.47
CA ALA A 23 37.11 45.39 18.56
C ALA A 23 36.70 46.81 18.12
N PRO A 24 37.61 47.81 18.17
CA PRO A 24 37.32 49.18 17.75
C PRO A 24 37.32 49.28 16.22
N ARG A 25 36.21 48.86 15.60
CA ARG A 25 35.97 48.96 14.16
C ARG A 25 34.76 49.86 13.86
N PRO A 26 34.81 50.69 12.81
CA PRO A 26 33.66 51.49 12.37
C PRO A 26 32.54 50.56 11.89
N HIS A 27 31.28 50.92 12.14
CA HIS A 27 30.06 50.19 11.71
C HIS A 27 29.97 48.70 12.10
N ARG A 28 30.77 48.21 13.06
CA ARG A 28 30.80 46.79 13.47
C ARG A 28 29.44 46.19 13.81
N LEU A 29 28.60 46.95 14.52
CA LEU A 29 27.24 46.49 14.85
C LEU A 29 26.33 46.42 13.63
N GLY A 30 26.54 47.29 12.64
CA GLY A 30 25.80 47.27 11.37
C GLY A 30 26.13 46.03 10.54
N PHE A 31 27.42 45.69 10.41
CA PHE A 31 27.83 44.47 9.71
C PHE A 31 27.39 43.20 10.45
N LEU A 32 27.41 43.19 11.79
CA LEU A 32 26.90 42.09 12.60
C LEU A 32 25.38 41.93 12.47
N ALA A 33 24.63 43.04 12.44
CA ALA A 33 23.20 43.01 12.20
C ALA A 33 22.87 42.50 10.79
N LEU A 34 23.63 42.93 9.78
CA LEU A 34 23.44 42.49 8.39
C LEU A 34 23.70 40.99 8.22
N SER A 35 24.76 40.46 8.83
CA SER A 35 25.07 39.02 8.76
C SER A 35 24.04 38.18 9.50
N ALA A 36 23.59 38.64 10.68
CA ALA A 36 22.49 38.02 11.40
C ALA A 36 21.19 38.03 10.57
N ALA A 37 20.84 39.17 9.97
CA ALA A 37 19.66 39.30 9.11
C ALA A 37 19.70 38.35 7.92
N ALA A 38 20.84 38.24 7.23
CA ALA A 38 21.02 37.29 6.13
C ALA A 38 20.82 35.84 6.59
N THR A 39 21.36 35.48 7.76
CA THR A 39 21.23 34.13 8.34
C THR A 39 19.76 33.85 8.70
N PHE A 40 19.11 34.76 9.42
CA PHE A 40 17.70 34.64 9.79
C PHE A 40 16.77 34.61 8.58
N ALA A 41 17.07 35.34 7.51
CA ALA A 41 16.27 35.31 6.28
C ALA A 41 16.26 33.91 5.66
N VAL A 42 17.43 33.25 5.56
CA VAL A 42 17.52 31.87 5.05
C VAL A 42 16.74 30.90 5.93
N PHE A 43 16.95 30.95 7.25
CA PHE A 43 16.23 30.07 8.18
C PHE A 43 14.73 30.33 8.19
N SER A 44 14.28 31.58 8.04
CA SER A 44 12.86 31.92 7.98
C SER A 44 12.16 31.31 6.76
N LEU A 45 12.86 31.22 5.63
CA LEU A 45 12.31 30.55 4.44
C LEU A 45 12.18 29.04 4.68
N ILE A 46 13.21 28.42 5.26
CA ILE A 46 13.21 26.98 5.55
C ILE A 46 12.15 26.60 6.58
N THR A 47 11.99 27.36 7.67
CA THR A 47 11.01 27.04 8.72
C THR A 47 9.57 27.36 8.33
N SER A 48 9.36 28.14 7.26
CA SER A 48 8.02 28.43 6.73
C SER A 48 7.38 27.25 6.01
N GLU A 49 8.18 26.23 5.63
CA GLU A 49 7.65 25.01 5.04
C GLU A 49 6.86 24.20 6.07
N LYS A 50 5.54 24.17 5.92
CA LYS A 50 4.67 23.25 6.64
C LYS A 50 4.71 21.90 5.93
N TYR A 51 5.45 20.95 6.50
CA TYR A 51 5.27 19.55 6.15
C TYR A 51 3.89 19.12 6.65
N ALA A 52 2.98 18.83 5.72
CA ALA A 52 1.82 18.01 6.05
C ALA A 52 2.39 16.66 6.52
N GLY A 53 2.35 16.42 7.84
CA GLY A 53 2.74 15.12 8.39
C GLY A 53 1.99 13.99 7.66
N LEU A 54 2.53 12.78 7.73
CA LEU A 54 1.81 11.63 7.17
C LEU A 54 0.38 11.62 7.74
N PRO A 55 -0.64 11.33 6.91
CA PRO A 55 -2.02 11.24 7.38
C PRO A 55 -2.09 10.29 8.57
N LYS A 56 -2.89 10.64 9.58
CA LYS A 56 -3.12 9.77 10.75
C LYS A 56 -3.54 8.39 10.22
N LEU A 57 -2.87 7.35 10.69
CA LEU A 57 -3.24 5.97 10.36
C LEU A 57 -4.73 5.76 10.69
N PRO A 58 -5.49 5.07 9.82
CA PRO A 58 -6.89 4.81 10.07
C PRO A 58 -7.05 3.95 11.33
N GLU A 59 -8.10 4.22 12.09
CA GLU A 59 -8.49 3.38 13.21
C GLU A 59 -9.19 2.12 12.66
N ILE A 60 -8.59 0.95 12.88
CA ILE A 60 -9.14 -0.34 12.44
C ILE A 60 -10.02 -0.89 13.56
N THR A 61 -11.34 -0.90 13.36
CA THR A 61 -12.29 -1.58 14.26
C THR A 61 -12.54 -3.00 13.76
N TYR A 62 -12.12 -4.01 14.54
CA TYR A 62 -12.42 -5.41 14.25
C TYR A 62 -13.78 -5.78 14.83
N PHE A 63 -14.67 -6.32 14.01
CA PHE A 63 -15.94 -6.89 14.44
C PHE A 63 -15.86 -8.43 14.34
N PRO A 64 -16.13 -9.17 15.42
CA PRO A 64 -16.22 -10.62 15.33
C PRO A 64 -17.47 -10.98 14.50
N SER A 65 -17.27 -11.69 13.39
CA SER A 65 -18.37 -12.25 12.58
C SER A 65 -18.95 -13.55 13.15
N PHE A 66 -18.28 -14.13 14.15
CA PHE A 66 -18.67 -15.41 14.74
C PHE A 66 -19.60 -15.21 15.94
N LEU A 67 -20.58 -16.10 16.06
CA LEU A 67 -21.43 -16.18 17.24
C LEU A 67 -20.57 -16.43 18.50
N PRO A 68 -20.79 -15.68 19.59
CA PRO A 68 -20.05 -15.88 20.83
C PRO A 68 -20.35 -17.27 21.42
N GLY A 69 -19.31 -17.95 21.90
CA GLY A 69 -19.44 -19.24 22.60
C GLY A 69 -19.36 -20.51 21.74
N ARG A 70 -19.09 -20.41 20.42
CA ARG A 70 -18.81 -21.60 19.61
C ARG A 70 -17.42 -22.16 19.91
N THR A 71 -17.30 -23.49 19.87
CA THR A 71 -16.00 -24.17 19.97
C THR A 71 -15.38 -24.36 18.59
N ASP A 72 -14.06 -24.42 18.50
CA ASP A 72 -13.34 -24.70 17.25
C ASP A 72 -13.79 -25.99 16.55
N ALA A 73 -14.23 -26.99 17.33
CA ALA A 73 -14.78 -28.23 16.81
C ALA A 73 -16.10 -27.99 16.06
N GLN A 74 -17.00 -27.19 16.62
CA GLN A 74 -18.26 -26.81 15.98
C GLN A 74 -18.01 -26.00 14.70
N ILE A 75 -17.08 -25.05 14.73
CA ILE A 75 -16.70 -24.25 13.56
C ILE A 75 -16.21 -25.15 12.43
N ARG A 76 -15.37 -26.14 12.75
CA ARG A 76 -14.82 -27.06 11.76
C ARG A 76 -15.89 -27.95 11.14
N CYS A 77 -16.80 -28.50 11.94
CA CYS A 77 -17.91 -29.31 11.45
C CYS A 77 -18.79 -28.52 10.48
N GLU A 78 -19.19 -27.31 10.88
CA GLU A 78 -20.03 -26.43 10.05
C GLU A 78 -19.34 -26.04 8.74
N ASN A 79 -18.05 -25.71 8.78
CA ASN A 79 -17.28 -25.41 7.58
C ASN A 79 -17.19 -26.61 6.63
N ILE A 80 -17.04 -27.83 7.16
CA ILE A 80 -17.01 -29.06 6.34
C ILE A 80 -18.37 -29.27 5.66
N GLU A 81 -19.48 -29.10 6.40
CA GLU A 81 -20.83 -29.24 5.87
C GLU A 81 -21.12 -28.18 4.80
N ALA A 82 -20.80 -26.91 5.07
CA ALA A 82 -20.95 -25.83 4.12
C ALA A 82 -20.11 -26.07 2.85
N THR A 83 -18.86 -26.53 3.01
CA THR A 83 -17.98 -26.85 1.88
C THR A 83 -18.52 -28.01 1.05
N LYS A 84 -19.06 -29.05 1.69
CA LYS A 84 -19.69 -30.18 0.99
C LYS A 84 -20.90 -29.72 0.17
N LYS A 85 -21.74 -28.86 0.75
CA LYS A 85 -22.90 -28.29 0.06
C LYS A 85 -22.48 -27.44 -1.14
N ALA A 86 -21.55 -26.51 -0.95
CA ALA A 86 -21.04 -25.66 -2.03
C ALA A 86 -20.42 -26.47 -3.17
N ARG A 87 -19.63 -27.50 -2.86
CA ARG A 87 -19.06 -28.41 -3.88
C ARG A 87 -20.11 -29.23 -4.62
N ALA A 88 -21.19 -29.61 -3.94
CA ALA A 88 -22.29 -30.33 -4.58
C ALA A 88 -23.06 -29.41 -5.55
N GLU A 89 -23.31 -28.16 -5.17
CA GLU A 89 -23.92 -27.15 -6.03
C GLU A 89 -23.02 -26.84 -7.24
N GLU A 90 -21.73 -26.60 -7.03
CA GLU A 90 -20.76 -26.37 -8.13
C GLU A 90 -20.69 -27.56 -9.10
N ALA A 91 -20.77 -28.79 -8.60
CA ALA A 91 -20.79 -29.98 -9.43
C ALA A 91 -22.10 -30.11 -10.24
N GLN A 92 -23.23 -29.65 -9.72
CA GLN A 92 -24.50 -29.58 -10.43
C GLN A 92 -24.44 -28.51 -11.53
N ASP A 93 -23.96 -27.31 -11.21
CA ASP A 93 -23.84 -26.21 -12.17
C ASP A 93 -22.92 -26.60 -13.35
N GLU A 94 -21.77 -27.23 -13.10
CA GLU A 94 -20.89 -27.72 -14.17
C GLU A 94 -21.54 -28.84 -15.01
N ALA A 95 -22.39 -29.68 -14.40
CA ALA A 95 -23.13 -30.71 -15.13
C ALA A 95 -24.18 -30.09 -16.06
N ASP A 96 -24.92 -29.08 -15.58
CA ASP A 96 -25.91 -28.35 -16.36
C ASP A 96 -25.24 -27.58 -17.50
N ASP A 97 -24.15 -26.88 -17.22
CA ASP A 97 -23.35 -26.20 -18.25
C ASP A 97 -22.78 -27.19 -19.27
N ALA A 98 -22.39 -28.40 -18.85
CA ALA A 98 -21.94 -29.44 -19.77
C ALA A 98 -23.06 -29.89 -20.72
N GLN A 99 -24.29 -30.02 -20.23
CA GLN A 99 -25.44 -30.35 -21.06
C GLN A 99 -25.75 -29.22 -22.05
N VAL A 100 -25.73 -27.97 -21.59
CA VAL A 100 -25.93 -26.80 -22.46
C VAL A 100 -24.89 -26.78 -23.59
N ARG A 101 -23.61 -27.00 -23.27
CA ARG A 101 -22.53 -27.08 -24.28
C ARG A 101 -22.75 -28.23 -25.27
N ALA A 102 -23.20 -29.39 -24.79
CA ALA A 102 -23.50 -30.53 -25.65
C ALA A 102 -24.65 -30.23 -26.63
N ASN A 103 -25.71 -29.56 -26.14
CA ASN A 103 -26.85 -29.15 -26.96
C ASN A 103 -26.44 -28.14 -28.04
N TYR A 104 -25.65 -27.13 -27.70
CA TYR A 104 -25.14 -26.15 -28.66
C TYR A 104 -24.22 -26.78 -29.71
N LYS A 105 -23.37 -27.75 -29.29
CA LYS A 105 -22.57 -28.52 -30.25
C LYS A 105 -23.47 -29.27 -31.23
N ALA A 106 -24.47 -29.99 -30.74
CA ALA A 106 -25.38 -30.76 -31.59
C ALA A 106 -26.12 -29.87 -32.60
N MET A 107 -26.59 -28.68 -32.16
CA MET A 107 -27.21 -27.70 -33.07
C MET A 107 -26.23 -27.16 -34.10
N GLY A 108 -25.00 -26.80 -33.70
CA GLY A 108 -23.98 -26.30 -34.61
C GLY A 108 -23.57 -27.34 -35.67
N ASP A 109 -23.45 -28.61 -35.26
CA ASP A 109 -23.16 -29.73 -36.15
C ASP A 109 -24.30 -29.92 -37.18
N ALA A 110 -25.56 -29.81 -36.74
CA ALA A 110 -26.72 -29.87 -37.64
C ALA A 110 -26.78 -28.70 -38.64
N LEU A 111 -26.24 -27.53 -38.27
CA LEU A 111 -26.17 -26.34 -39.11
C LEU A 111 -24.88 -26.24 -39.94
N ASN A 112 -24.04 -27.29 -39.98
CA ASN A 112 -22.74 -27.34 -40.66
C ASN A 112 -21.75 -26.23 -40.21
N MET A 113 -21.78 -25.85 -38.92
CA MET A 113 -20.82 -24.92 -38.33
C MET A 113 -19.54 -25.65 -37.85
N ASP A 114 -18.39 -24.96 -37.81
CA ASP A 114 -17.13 -25.50 -37.28
C ASP A 114 -17.13 -25.49 -35.73
N THR A 115 -17.89 -26.42 -35.13
CA THR A 115 -18.04 -26.57 -33.68
C THR A 115 -16.77 -27.07 -32.99
N ARG A 116 -15.93 -27.81 -33.71
CA ARG A 116 -14.70 -28.41 -33.18
C ARG A 116 -13.72 -27.35 -32.70
N LYS A 117 -13.42 -26.35 -33.55
CA LYS A 117 -12.53 -25.25 -33.15
C LYS A 117 -13.09 -24.43 -32.01
N ALA A 118 -14.42 -24.24 -31.96
CA ALA A 118 -15.08 -23.52 -30.87
C ALA A 118 -14.93 -24.26 -29.53
N ILE A 119 -15.09 -25.59 -29.51
CA ILE A 119 -14.90 -26.41 -28.31
C ILE A 119 -13.45 -26.41 -27.85
N GLU A 120 -12.49 -26.57 -28.78
CA GLU A 120 -11.06 -26.57 -28.47
C GLU A 120 -10.63 -25.24 -27.81
N ARG A 121 -11.08 -24.10 -28.36
CA ARG A 121 -10.84 -22.77 -27.74
C ARG A 121 -11.50 -22.64 -26.38
N GLY A 122 -12.78 -22.99 -26.26
CA GLY A 122 -13.49 -22.90 -24.98
C GLY A 122 -12.90 -23.80 -23.88
N ASN A 123 -12.38 -24.98 -24.24
CA ASN A 123 -11.66 -25.85 -23.31
C ASN A 123 -10.34 -25.21 -22.83
N ALA A 124 -9.58 -24.60 -23.74
CA ALA A 124 -8.33 -23.92 -23.41
C ALA A 124 -8.58 -22.72 -22.46
N GLU A 125 -9.57 -21.89 -22.78
CA GLU A 125 -9.96 -20.74 -21.94
C GLU A 125 -10.40 -21.16 -20.54
N ARG A 126 -11.18 -22.25 -20.42
CA ARG A 126 -11.58 -22.80 -19.11
C ARG A 126 -10.39 -23.36 -18.32
N ALA A 127 -9.45 -24.02 -18.98
CA ALA A 127 -8.25 -24.55 -18.35
C ALA A 127 -7.34 -23.41 -17.84
N GLU A 128 -7.23 -22.31 -18.59
CA GLU A 128 -6.52 -21.10 -18.16
C GLU A 128 -7.23 -20.40 -17.00
N ALA A 129 -8.56 -20.28 -17.06
CA ALA A 129 -9.35 -19.73 -15.96
C ALA A 129 -9.15 -20.53 -14.66
N LYS A 130 -9.22 -21.87 -14.73
CA LYS A 130 -8.97 -22.76 -13.58
C LYS A 130 -7.54 -22.73 -13.03
N ARG A 131 -6.56 -22.20 -13.79
CA ARG A 131 -5.17 -22.02 -13.34
C ARG A 131 -4.92 -20.69 -12.63
N LYS A 132 -5.78 -19.70 -12.86
CA LYS A 132 -5.63 -18.34 -12.35
C LYS A 132 -6.24 -18.16 -10.96
N TYR A 133 -7.13 -19.07 -10.57
CA TYR A 133 -7.74 -19.20 -9.25
C TYR A 133 -7.13 -20.38 -8.51
#